data_AF-A0A2U0S4A0-F1
#
_entry.id   AF-A0A2U0S4A0-F1
#
_cell.length_a   1.000
_cell.length_b   1.000
_cell.length_c   1.000
_cell.angle_alpha   90.00
_cell.angle_beta   90.00
_cell.angle_gamma   90.00
#
_symmetry.space_group_name_H-M   'P 1'
#
loop_
_entity.id
_entity.type
_entity.pdbx_description
1 polymer ?
#
loop_
_entity_poly.entity_id
_entity_poly.type
_entity_poly.pdbx_seq_one_letter_code
_entity_poly.pdbx_strand_id
1 'polypeptide(L)'
;MVEKATTHLSAFEKYLALWVFLCMVAGLFLSQVFPQLSLAINSLQFAGISIPIGVCLFLMMYPALLNLQLSELKKLAKNPKPILITIVSNWIWAPLVSAFLAYYFLAGNDQLIVSLILLGSSPCTAMVLVWGALAKGNQEQNVVNTTLNT
;
A
#
# COMPACT_ATOMS: atom_id res chain seq x y z
N MET A 1 26.80 15.98 -10.49
CA MET A 1 27.61 15.16 -9.56
C MET A 1 26.63 14.46 -8.64
N VAL A 2 26.45 13.15 -8.83
CA VAL A 2 25.49 12.34 -8.07
C VAL A 2 26.07 12.13 -6.67
N GLU A 3 25.45 12.75 -5.68
CA GLU A 3 25.87 12.66 -4.29
C GLU A 3 25.78 11.21 -3.82
N LYS A 4 26.94 10.65 -3.53
CA LYS A 4 27.14 9.27 -3.05
C LYS A 4 26.81 9.26 -1.55
N ALA A 5 25.53 9.37 -1.21
CA ALA A 5 25.09 9.25 0.17
C ALA A 5 25.34 7.82 0.66
N THR A 6 26.22 7.70 1.66
CA THR A 6 26.50 6.46 2.39
C THR A 6 25.20 5.88 2.94
N THR A 7 24.66 4.85 2.29
CA THR A 7 23.36 4.27 2.64
C THR A 7 23.46 3.46 3.92
N HIS A 8 23.47 4.14 5.06
CA HIS A 8 23.04 3.56 6.31
C HIS A 8 21.55 3.89 6.43
N LEU A 9 20.67 2.88 6.44
CA LEU A 9 19.25 3.11 6.71
C LEU A 9 19.15 3.89 8.02
N SER A 10 18.39 4.98 8.01
CA SER A 10 18.15 5.76 9.23
C SER A 10 17.53 4.83 10.27
N ALA A 11 17.79 5.05 11.57
CA ALA A 11 17.22 4.22 12.63
C ALA A 11 15.69 4.12 12.51
N PHE A 12 15.04 5.17 12.01
CA PHE A 12 13.61 5.19 11.70
C PHE A 12 13.21 4.20 10.59
N GLU A 13 13.92 4.19 9.46
CA GLU A 13 13.64 3.29 8.32
C GLU A 13 13.88 1.83 8.70
N LYS A 14 14.92 1.57 9.50
CA LYS A 14 15.24 0.22 9.99
C LYS A 14 14.15 -0.36 10.90
N TYR A 15 13.54 0.49 11.73
CA TYR A 15 12.47 0.10 12.66
C TYR A 15 11.07 0.51 12.18
N LEU A 16 10.90 0.78 10.88
CA LEU A 16 9.64 1.29 10.31
C LEU A 16 8.45 0.38 10.66
N ALA A 17 8.61 -0.94 10.55
CA ALA A 17 7.56 -1.90 10.88
C ALA A 17 7.13 -1.80 12.37
N LEU A 18 8.08 -1.57 13.27
CA LEU A 18 7.82 -1.42 14.70
C LEU A 18 7.11 -0.09 15.00
N TRP A 19 7.50 0.99 14.32
CA TRP A 19 6.80 2.27 14.40
C TRP A 19 5.37 2.18 13.88
N VAL A 20 5.13 1.51 12.74
CA VAL A 20 3.79 1.29 12.20
C VAL A 20 2.93 0.50 13.20
N PHE A 21 3.49 -0.55 13.80
CA PHE A 21 2.78 -1.33 14.82
C PHE A 21 2.45 -0.49 16.06
N LEU A 22 3.40 0.30 16.58
CA LEU A 22 3.18 1.20 17.70
C LEU A 22 2.09 2.24 17.39
N CYS A 23 2.13 2.86 16.21
CA CYS A 23 1.11 3.81 15.78
C CYS A 23 -0.27 3.16 15.66
N MET A 24 -0.35 1.91 15.18
CA MET A 24 -1.60 1.17 15.11
C MET A 24 -2.18 0.90 16.49
N VAL A 25 -1.37 0.38 17.43
CA VAL A 25 -1.79 0.11 18.80
C VAL A 25 -2.21 1.41 19.52
N ALA A 26 -1.41 2.46 19.40
CA ALA A 26 -1.71 3.76 19.98
C ALA A 26 -3.02 4.34 19.41
N GLY A 27 -3.24 4.23 18.10
CA GLY A 27 -4.47 4.66 17.43
C GLY A 27 -5.71 3.91 17.92
N LEU A 28 -5.60 2.58 18.10
CA LEU A 28 -6.69 1.76 18.63
C LEU A 28 -7.03 2.15 20.08
N PHE A 29 -6.02 2.30 20.93
CA PHE A 29 -6.21 2.75 22.32
C PHE A 29 -6.84 4.14 22.38
N LEU A 30 -6.35 5.09 21.58
CA LEU A 30 -6.86 6.45 21.56
C LEU A 30 -8.32 6.50 21.06
N SER A 31 -8.67 5.67 20.08
CA SER A 31 -10.04 5.54 19.57
C SER A 31 -11.00 4.99 20.62
N GLN A 32 -10.54 4.07 21.48
CA GLN A 32 -11.34 3.52 22.57
C GLN A 32 -11.54 4.51 23.74
N VAL A 33 -10.52 5.28 24.09
CA VAL A 33 -10.58 6.24 25.22
C VAL A 33 -11.32 7.52 24.82
N PHE A 34 -11.18 7.97 23.58
CA PHE A 34 -11.81 9.19 23.06
C PHE A 34 -12.65 8.90 21.79
N PRO A 35 -13.85 8.30 21.93
CA PRO A 35 -14.71 8.00 20.79
C PRO A 35 -15.19 9.26 20.03
N GLN A 36 -15.14 10.43 20.68
CA GLN A 36 -15.41 11.73 20.05
C GLN A 36 -14.40 12.07 18.94
N LEU A 37 -13.16 11.57 19.01
CA LEU A 37 -12.16 11.79 17.96
C LEU A 37 -12.54 11.03 16.69
N SER A 38 -12.99 9.77 16.83
CA SER A 38 -13.51 8.98 15.72
C SER A 38 -14.76 9.62 15.12
N LEU A 39 -15.69 10.12 15.95
CA LEU A 39 -16.89 10.83 15.50
C LEU A 39 -16.56 12.15 14.78
N ALA A 40 -15.58 12.91 15.25
CA ALA A 40 -15.15 14.16 14.62
C ALA A 40 -14.55 13.91 13.22
N ILE A 41 -13.70 12.89 13.09
CA ILE A 41 -13.14 12.48 11.78
C ILE A 41 -14.26 11.98 10.85
N ASN A 42 -15.24 11.26 11.38
CA ASN A 42 -16.39 10.77 10.61
C ASN A 42 -17.40 11.87 10.28
N SER A 43 -17.48 12.94 11.07
CA SER A 43 -18.29 14.13 10.75
C SER A 43 -17.68 14.98 9.65
N LEU A 44 -16.35 14.90 9.48
CA LEU A 44 -15.59 15.51 8.37
C LEU A 44 -15.58 14.59 7.14
N GLN A 45 -16.71 13.99 6.85
CA GLN A 45 -16.89 13.05 5.75
C GLN A 45 -17.82 13.68 4.70
N PHE A 46 -17.35 13.73 3.46
CA PHE A 46 -18.13 14.24 2.34
C PHE A 46 -18.37 13.08 1.37
N ALA A 47 -19.64 12.77 1.09
CA ALA A 47 -20.04 11.64 0.24
C ALA A 47 -19.43 10.27 0.64
N GLY A 48 -19.26 10.00 1.94
CA GLY A 48 -18.72 8.73 2.46
C GLY A 48 -17.19 8.63 2.46
N ILE A 49 -16.47 9.69 2.07
CA ILE A 49 -15.00 9.75 2.07
C ILE A 49 -14.54 10.79 3.10
N SER A 50 -13.72 10.35 4.05
CA SER A 50 -13.18 11.23 5.10
C SER A 50 -12.13 12.17 4.52
N ILE A 51 -12.41 13.48 4.53
CA ILE A 51 -11.54 14.52 3.96
C ILE A 51 -10.12 14.44 4.56
N PRO A 52 -9.92 14.31 5.90
CA PRO A 52 -8.59 14.24 6.47
C PRO A 52 -7.77 13.05 5.95
N ILE A 53 -8.42 11.88 5.85
CA ILE A 53 -7.78 10.66 5.37
C ILE A 53 -7.42 10.81 3.88
N GLY A 54 -8.32 11.38 3.08
CA GLY A 54 -8.07 11.66 1.66
C GLY A 54 -6.87 12.58 1.44
N VAL A 55 -6.74 13.66 2.23
CA VAL A 55 -5.58 14.57 2.15
C VAL A 55 -4.29 13.86 2.53
N CYS A 56 -4.29 13.05 3.59
CA CYS A 56 -3.12 12.26 3.98
C CYS A 56 -2.70 11.27 2.88
N LEU A 57 -3.67 10.57 2.27
CA LEU A 57 -3.40 9.65 1.16
C LEU A 57 -2.85 10.39 -0.06
N PHE A 58 -3.40 11.56 -0.40
CA PHE A 58 -2.92 12.39 -1.50
C PHE A 58 -1.47 12.84 -1.26
N LEU A 59 -1.16 13.36 -0.08
CA LEU A 59 0.19 13.78 0.30
C LEU A 59 1.19 12.62 0.29
N MET A 60 0.77 11.41 0.62
CA MET A 60 1.60 10.21 0.56
C MET A 60 1.86 9.76 -0.89
N MET A 61 0.88 9.87 -1.77
CA MET A 61 0.99 9.42 -3.17
C MET A 61 1.79 10.42 -4.04
N TYR A 62 1.63 11.71 -3.79
CA TYR A 62 2.28 12.79 -4.53
C TYR A 62 3.82 12.65 -4.69
N PRO A 63 4.61 12.38 -3.64
CA PRO A 63 6.07 12.24 -3.78
C PRO A 63 6.47 11.04 -4.64
N ALA A 64 5.68 9.97 -4.64
CA ALA A 64 6.00 8.80 -5.44
C ALA A 64 5.81 9.05 -6.95
N LEU A 65 4.81 9.87 -7.32
CA LEU A 65 4.54 10.28 -8.71
C LEU A 65 5.60 11.24 -9.27
N LEU A 66 6.21 12.09 -8.43
CA LEU A 66 7.22 13.05 -8.86
C LEU A 66 8.59 12.42 -9.16
N ASN A 67 8.91 11.28 -8.58
CA ASN A 67 10.21 10.59 -8.75
C ASN A 67 10.29 9.74 -10.04
N LEU A 68 9.37 9.95 -10.98
CA LEU A 68 9.09 9.03 -12.08
C LEU A 68 9.81 9.45 -13.36
N GLN A 69 10.75 8.63 -13.83
CA GLN A 69 11.48 8.89 -15.09
C GLN A 69 10.82 8.20 -16.28
N LEU A 70 10.10 8.98 -17.11
CA LEU A 70 9.41 8.47 -18.30
C LEU A 70 10.34 7.82 -19.35
N SER A 71 11.63 8.15 -19.35
CA SER A 71 12.63 7.57 -20.25
C SER A 71 12.92 6.09 -19.97
N GLU A 72 12.86 5.68 -18.71
CA GLU A 72 13.13 4.29 -18.27
C GLU A 72 11.90 3.39 -18.46
N LEU A 73 10.70 3.97 -18.41
CA LEU A 73 9.42 3.32 -18.76
C LEU A 73 9.47 2.64 -20.15
N LYS A 74 10.07 3.31 -21.14
CA LYS A 74 10.26 2.75 -22.50
C LYS A 74 11.20 1.55 -22.54
N LYS A 75 12.17 1.45 -21.62
CA LYS A 75 13.07 0.28 -21.53
C LYS A 75 12.35 -0.91 -20.92
N LEU A 76 11.45 -0.66 -19.97
CA LEU A 76 10.65 -1.69 -19.33
C LEU A 76 9.66 -2.37 -20.28
N ALA A 77 9.08 -1.60 -21.21
CA ALA A 77 8.24 -2.14 -22.28
C ALA A 77 8.96 -3.18 -23.16
N LYS A 78 10.30 -3.16 -23.22
CA LYS A 78 11.10 -4.13 -23.98
C LYS A 78 11.31 -5.47 -23.24
N ASN A 79 11.04 -5.53 -21.93
CA ASN A 79 11.21 -6.75 -21.12
C ASN A 79 9.99 -6.97 -20.20
N PRO A 80 8.85 -7.45 -20.73
CA PRO A 80 7.59 -7.54 -19.98
C PRO A 80 7.52 -8.72 -19.00
N LYS A 81 8.49 -9.65 -19.01
CA LYS A 81 8.44 -10.88 -18.18
C LYS A 81 8.20 -10.60 -16.69
N PRO A 82 8.93 -9.67 -16.02
CA PRO A 82 8.71 -9.42 -14.60
C PRO A 82 7.32 -8.84 -14.33
N ILE A 83 6.86 -7.93 -15.19
CA ILE A 83 5.55 -7.27 -15.09
C ILE A 83 4.43 -8.30 -15.16
N LEU A 84 4.49 -9.20 -16.14
CA LEU A 84 3.49 -10.24 -16.36
C LEU A 84 3.37 -11.20 -15.16
N ILE A 85 4.51 -11.56 -14.55
CA ILE A 85 4.54 -12.40 -13.35
C ILE A 85 3.81 -11.69 -12.19
N THR A 86 4.08 -10.40 -11.97
CA THR A 86 3.38 -9.62 -10.93
C THR A 86 1.88 -9.52 -11.17
N ILE A 87 1.45 -9.27 -12.42
CA ILE A 87 0.02 -9.19 -12.75
C ILE A 87 -0.67 -10.52 -12.49
N VAL A 88 -0.09 -11.63 -12.95
CA VAL A 88 -0.62 -12.98 -12.70
C VAL A 88 -0.66 -13.29 -11.20
N SER A 89 0.38 -12.92 -10.45
CA SER A 89 0.40 -13.10 -9.00
C SER A 89 -0.67 -12.27 -8.29
N ASN A 90 -0.89 -11.03 -8.71
CA ASN A 90 -1.82 -10.12 -8.06
C ASN A 90 -3.29 -10.43 -8.40
N TRP A 91 -3.57 -10.87 -9.63
CA TRP A 91 -4.95 -11.12 -10.08
C TRP A 91 -5.40 -12.58 -9.99
N ILE A 92 -4.47 -13.54 -9.99
CA ILE A 92 -4.82 -14.97 -9.89
C ILE A 92 -4.51 -15.49 -8.50
N TRP A 93 -3.25 -15.36 -8.07
CA TRP A 93 -2.82 -15.97 -6.82
C TRP A 93 -3.37 -15.25 -5.58
N ALA A 94 -3.32 -13.91 -5.55
CA ALA A 94 -3.80 -13.17 -4.37
C ALA A 94 -5.31 -13.38 -4.10
N PRO A 95 -6.22 -13.31 -5.09
CA PRO A 95 -7.65 -13.53 -4.83
C PRO A 95 -7.96 -14.99 -4.49
N LEU A 96 -7.28 -15.95 -5.12
CA LEU A 96 -7.48 -17.38 -4.86
C LEU A 96 -7.05 -17.74 -3.44
N VAL A 97 -5.87 -17.28 -3.01
CA VAL A 97 -5.39 -17.47 -1.64
C VAL A 97 -6.30 -16.76 -0.64
N SER A 98 -6.74 -15.54 -0.94
CA SER A 98 -7.65 -14.77 -0.07
C SER A 98 -9.02 -15.46 0.07
N ALA A 99 -9.58 -15.98 -1.01
CA ALA A 99 -10.84 -16.72 -0.99
C ALA A 99 -10.71 -18.04 -0.21
N PHE A 100 -9.60 -18.76 -0.40
CA PHE A 100 -9.33 -19.98 0.35
C PHE A 100 -9.24 -19.71 1.87
N LEU A 101 -8.46 -18.70 2.27
CA LEU A 101 -8.32 -18.30 3.66
C LEU A 101 -9.64 -17.80 4.25
N ALA A 102 -10.38 -16.98 3.50
CA ALA A 102 -11.68 -16.45 3.93
C ALA A 102 -12.68 -17.57 4.20
N TYR A 103 -12.82 -18.52 3.27
CA TYR A 103 -13.77 -19.62 3.42
C TYR A 103 -13.37 -20.58 4.54
N TYR A 104 -12.07 -20.84 4.71
CA TYR A 104 -11.58 -21.76 5.73
C TYR A 104 -11.68 -21.19 7.15
N PHE A 105 -11.28 -19.93 7.37
CA PHE A 105 -11.22 -19.33 8.71
C PHE A 105 -12.50 -18.61 9.13
N LEU A 106 -13.31 -18.10 8.19
CA LEU A 106 -14.49 -17.28 8.48
C LEU A 106 -15.80 -17.94 8.05
N ALA A 107 -15.82 -19.28 7.99
CA ALA A 107 -17.02 -20.06 7.69
C ALA A 107 -18.19 -19.64 8.61
N GLY A 108 -19.30 -19.18 8.00
CA GLY A 108 -20.51 -18.73 8.72
C GLY A 108 -20.68 -17.21 8.82
N ASN A 109 -19.74 -16.40 8.34
CA ASN A 109 -19.93 -14.95 8.21
C ASN A 109 -19.65 -14.47 6.78
N ASP A 110 -20.69 -14.52 5.94
CA ASP A 110 -20.60 -14.16 4.52
C ASP A 110 -20.11 -12.72 4.30
N GLN A 111 -20.50 -11.80 5.17
CA GLN A 111 -20.10 -10.40 5.06
C GLN A 111 -18.59 -10.22 5.27
N LEU A 112 -18.00 -10.93 6.23
CA LEU A 112 -16.56 -10.88 6.47
C LEU A 112 -15.77 -11.62 5.38
N ILE A 113 -16.32 -12.71 4.82
CA ILE A 113 -15.71 -13.41 3.68
C ILE A 113 -15.60 -12.47 2.48
N VAL A 114 -16.70 -11.80 2.11
CA VAL A 114 -16.71 -10.82 1.01
C VAL A 114 -15.71 -9.69 1.27
N SER A 115 -15.71 -9.13 2.47
CA SER A 115 -14.79 -8.05 2.85
C SER A 115 -13.33 -8.47 2.75
N LEU A 116 -12.99 -9.68 3.19
CA LEU A 116 -11.62 -10.19 3.15
C LEU A 116 -11.15 -10.48 1.72
N ILE A 117 -12.03 -11.03 0.87
CA ILE A 117 -11.73 -11.25 -0.55
C ILE A 117 -11.52 -9.93 -1.28
N LEU A 118 -12.38 -8.94 -1.05
CA LEU A 118 -12.23 -7.61 -1.65
C LEU A 118 -10.93 -6.93 -1.20
N LEU A 119 -10.60 -7.02 0.09
CA LEU A 119 -9.36 -6.46 0.62
C LEU A 119 -8.13 -7.17 0.03
N GLY A 120 -8.16 -8.52 -0.05
CA GLY A 120 -7.05 -9.31 -0.56
C GLY A 120 -6.85 -9.24 -2.07
N SER A 121 -7.90 -8.93 -2.83
CA SER A 121 -7.83 -8.69 -4.27
C SER A 121 -7.36 -7.28 -4.63
N SER A 122 -7.36 -6.34 -3.69
CA SER A 122 -6.92 -4.96 -3.94
C SER A 122 -5.39 -4.88 -3.90
N PRO A 123 -4.72 -4.54 -5.02
CA PRO A 123 -3.28 -4.33 -5.00
C PRO A 123 -2.92 -3.16 -4.09
N CYS A 124 -1.86 -3.34 -3.28
CA CYS A 124 -1.30 -2.23 -2.51
C CYS A 124 -0.25 -1.50 -3.35
N THR A 125 -0.49 -0.22 -3.62
CA THR A 125 0.25 0.57 -4.61
C THR A 125 1.33 1.43 -3.95
N ALA A 126 0.97 2.17 -2.92
CA ALA A 126 1.87 3.10 -2.24
C ALA A 126 3.02 2.37 -1.51
N MET A 127 2.73 1.23 -0.88
CA MET A 127 3.71 0.53 -0.07
C MET A 127 4.81 -0.15 -0.91
N VAL A 128 4.47 -0.59 -2.13
CA VAL A 128 5.43 -1.23 -3.05
C VAL A 128 6.52 -0.24 -3.49
N LEU A 129 6.17 1.04 -3.67
CA LEU A 129 7.12 2.10 -4.01
C LEU A 129 8.08 2.38 -2.86
N VAL A 130 7.55 2.52 -1.63
CA VAL A 130 8.37 2.75 -0.42
C VAL A 130 9.30 1.57 -0.14
N TRP A 131 8.78 0.35 -0.11
CA TRP A 131 9.62 -0.83 0.09
C TRP A 131 10.63 -1.03 -1.03
N GLY A 132 10.22 -0.76 -2.26
CA GLY A 132 11.13 -0.78 -3.40
C GLY A 132 12.29 0.18 -3.21
N ALA A 133 12.02 1.40 -2.71
CA ALA A 133 13.05 2.41 -2.49
C ALA A 133 14.01 1.97 -1.38
N LEU A 134 13.47 1.45 -0.28
CA LEU A 134 14.26 0.89 0.84
C LEU A 134 15.10 -0.32 0.42
N ALA A 135 14.57 -1.18 -0.45
CA ALA A 135 15.26 -2.36 -0.97
C ALA A 135 16.25 -2.06 -2.10
N LYS A 136 16.44 -0.79 -2.49
CA LYS A 136 17.23 -0.37 -3.66
C LYS A 136 16.76 -1.05 -4.97
N GLY A 137 15.47 -1.33 -5.07
CA GLY A 137 14.83 -1.89 -6.24
C GLY A 137 14.58 -0.85 -7.33
N ASN A 138 14.32 -1.32 -8.55
CA ASN A 138 13.99 -0.47 -9.69
C ASN A 138 12.63 0.22 -9.48
N GLN A 139 12.63 1.54 -9.29
CA GLN A 139 11.42 2.30 -8.97
C GLN A 139 10.47 2.36 -10.15
N GLU A 140 11.00 2.42 -11.35
CA GLU A 140 10.25 2.55 -12.58
C GLU A 140 9.44 1.27 -12.85
N GLN A 141 10.00 0.11 -12.51
CA GLN A 141 9.29 -1.16 -12.50
C GLN A 141 8.18 -1.21 -11.45
N ASN A 142 8.44 -0.72 -10.24
CA ASN A 142 7.44 -0.70 -9.19
C ASN A 142 6.27 0.23 -9.55
N VAL A 143 6.55 1.37 -10.17
CA VAL A 143 5.56 2.30 -10.70
C VAL A 143 4.75 1.64 -11.83
N VAL A 144 5.40 1.04 -12.83
CA VAL A 144 4.69 0.40 -13.94
C VAL A 144 3.78 -0.73 -13.44
N ASN A 145 4.29 -1.57 -12.54
CA ASN A 145 3.51 -2.61 -11.91
C ASN A 145 2.33 -2.04 -11.12
N THR A 146 2.55 -0.92 -10.43
CA THR A 146 1.50 -0.24 -9.67
C THR A 146 0.42 0.30 -10.61
N THR A 147 0.79 1.02 -11.67
CA THR A 147 -0.15 1.58 -12.67
C THR A 147 -0.94 0.51 -13.42
N LEU A 148 -0.35 -0.67 -13.66
CA LEU A 148 -1.05 -1.77 -14.34
C LEU A 148 -1.96 -2.57 -13.40
N ASN A 149 -1.72 -2.53 -12.09
CA ASN A 149 -2.53 -3.22 -11.10
C ASN A 149 -3.62 -2.33 -10.48
N THR A 150 -3.45 -1.00 -10.49
CA THR A 150 -4.45 -0.03 -10.01
C THR A 150 -5.56 0.16 -11.01
#